data_AF-A0A3R8DI85-F1
#
_entry.id   AF-A0A3R8DI85-F1
#
_cell.length_a   1.000
_cell.length_b   1.000
_cell.length_c   1.000
_cell.angle_alpha   90.00
_cell.angle_beta   90.00
_cell.angle_gamma   90.00
#
_symmetry.space_group_name_H-M   'P 1'
#
loop_
_entity.id
_entity.type
_entity.pdbx_description
1 polymer ?
#
loop_
_entity_poly.entity_id
_entity_poly.type
_entity_poly.pdbx_seq_one_letter_code
_entity_poly.pdbx_strand_id
1 'polypeptide(L)'
;MDCRFSTCHSDVNTREGLSFLRLIVSSDAEFERMAATAPAHAVPPLSLDNERRALQHLGALATVQLYQYATTLADDTAMLESGAIDPFSNRAQALYFVRGEKQVCAHFQQLAHEAQRVLSLPPHEAASVCRDMYEDADDVMSCYLADVIGYLVPASHNKQDDELVGVHAASTTTANDV
;
A
#
# COMPACT_ATOMS: atom_id res chain seq x y z
N MET A 1 -13.71 -2.22 16.96
CA MET A 1 -12.41 -2.53 16.36
C MET A 1 -11.65 -1.21 16.35
N ASP A 2 -10.64 -1.08 17.20
CA ASP A 2 -9.86 0.15 17.32
C ASP A 2 -8.66 0.06 16.37
N CYS A 3 -8.92 0.19 15.07
CA CYS A 3 -7.86 0.17 14.06
C CYS A 3 -7.10 1.50 14.10
N ARG A 4 -5.80 1.46 14.41
CA ARG A 4 -4.91 2.62 14.36
C ARG A 4 -4.07 2.57 13.10
N PHE A 5 -4.17 3.60 12.27
CA PHE A 5 -3.33 3.77 11.10
C PHE A 5 -2.03 4.46 11.47
N SER A 6 -0.92 3.95 10.96
CA SER A 6 0.37 4.64 10.87
C SER A 6 0.70 4.91 9.40
N THR A 7 1.77 5.66 9.14
CA THR A 7 2.30 5.83 7.77
C THR A 7 3.06 4.61 7.27
N CYS A 8 3.27 3.59 8.10
CA CYS A 8 3.93 2.34 7.73
C CYS A 8 2.85 1.31 7.37
N HIS A 9 2.77 0.94 6.10
CA HIS A 9 1.76 -0.01 5.63
C HIS A 9 1.99 -1.44 6.12
N SER A 10 3.21 -1.77 6.57
CA SER A 10 3.55 -3.10 7.10
C SER A 10 3.13 -3.29 8.56
N ASP A 11 2.80 -2.21 9.28
CA ASP A 11 2.28 -2.28 10.64
C ASP A 11 0.97 -3.08 10.69
N VAL A 12 0.85 -3.98 11.67
CA VAL A 12 -0.26 -4.94 11.77
C VAL A 12 -1.63 -4.24 11.74
N ASN A 13 -1.79 -3.17 12.51
CA ASN A 13 -3.05 -2.43 12.57
C ASN A 13 -3.36 -1.73 11.23
N THR A 14 -2.35 -1.15 10.58
CA THR A 14 -2.51 -0.51 9.26
C THR A 14 -2.92 -1.55 8.22
N ARG A 15 -2.31 -2.74 8.23
CA ARG A 15 -2.68 -3.86 7.34
C ARG A 15 -4.11 -4.34 7.55
N GLU A 16 -4.55 -4.44 8.80
CA GLU A 16 -5.93 -4.82 9.14
C GLU A 16 -6.92 -3.76 8.65
N GLY A 17 -6.62 -2.48 8.86
CA GLY A 17 -7.42 -1.36 8.35
C GLY A 17 -7.53 -1.36 6.83
N LEU A 18 -6.42 -1.55 6.11
CA LEU A 18 -6.41 -1.67 4.65
C LEU A 18 -7.20 -2.89 4.17
N SER A 19 -7.06 -4.03 4.84
CA SER A 19 -7.86 -5.23 4.58
C SER A 19 -9.36 -4.95 4.70
N PHE A 20 -9.78 -4.23 5.74
CA PHE A 20 -11.18 -3.86 5.92
C PHE A 20 -11.68 -2.88 4.85
N LEU A 21 -10.84 -1.93 4.43
CA LEU A 21 -11.18 -1.00 3.35
C LEU A 21 -11.38 -1.73 2.02
N ARG A 22 -10.50 -2.68 1.67
CA ARG A 22 -10.64 -3.54 0.48
C ARG A 22 -12.00 -4.23 0.47
N LEU A 23 -12.41 -4.77 1.62
CA LEU A 23 -13.73 -5.39 1.80
C LEU A 23 -14.88 -4.40 1.59
N ILE A 24 -14.83 -3.22 2.20
CA ILE A 24 -15.90 -2.19 2.09
C ILE A 24 -16.15 -1.81 0.63
N VAL A 25 -15.08 -1.67 -0.15
CA VAL A 25 -15.18 -1.22 -1.54
C VAL A 25 -15.30 -2.38 -2.52
N SER A 26 -15.31 -3.64 -2.09
CA SER A 26 -15.37 -4.78 -3.02
C SER A 26 -16.64 -4.78 -3.86
N SER A 27 -16.49 -5.15 -5.14
CA SER A 27 -17.62 -5.61 -5.95
C SER A 27 -18.07 -7.01 -5.50
N ASP A 28 -19.26 -7.44 -5.92
CA ASP A 28 -19.79 -8.77 -5.59
C ASP A 28 -18.81 -9.89 -5.98
N ALA A 29 -18.23 -9.81 -7.19
CA ALA A 29 -17.24 -10.78 -7.67
C ALA A 29 -15.91 -10.75 -6.88
N GLU A 30 -15.49 -9.58 -6.39
CA GLU A 30 -14.32 -9.47 -5.51
C GLU A 30 -14.61 -10.06 -4.14
N PHE A 31 -15.80 -9.79 -3.58
CA PHE A 31 -16.24 -10.32 -2.31
C PHE A 31 -16.34 -11.84 -2.32
N GLU A 32 -16.92 -12.44 -3.36
CA GLU A 32 -16.98 -13.90 -3.51
C GLU A 32 -15.58 -14.53 -3.55
N ARG A 33 -14.63 -13.93 -4.27
CA ARG A 33 -13.23 -14.38 -4.28
C ARG A 33 -12.60 -14.28 -2.90
N MET A 34 -12.78 -13.16 -2.21
CA MET A 34 -12.30 -12.98 -0.84
C MET A 34 -12.84 -14.05 0.10
N ALA A 35 -14.15 -14.32 0.05
CA ALA A 35 -14.78 -15.32 0.91
C ALA A 35 -14.19 -16.73 0.70
N ALA A 36 -13.71 -17.04 -0.51
CA ALA A 36 -13.09 -18.32 -0.84
C ALA A 36 -11.60 -18.40 -0.49
N THR A 37 -10.86 -17.28 -0.48
CA THR A 37 -9.39 -17.28 -0.46
C THR A 37 -8.74 -16.45 0.65
N ALA A 38 -9.50 -15.63 1.38
CA ALA A 38 -8.91 -14.68 2.32
C ALA A 38 -8.27 -15.39 3.53
N PRO A 39 -6.99 -15.13 3.84
CA PRO A 39 -6.37 -15.64 5.05
C PRO A 39 -6.99 -14.97 6.29
N ALA A 40 -6.90 -15.65 7.43
CA ALA A 40 -7.62 -15.30 8.66
C ALA A 40 -7.27 -13.92 9.28
N HIS A 41 -6.20 -13.25 8.83
CA HIS A 41 -5.64 -12.09 9.53
C HIS A 41 -5.62 -10.78 8.73
N ALA A 42 -5.52 -10.84 7.39
CA ALA A 42 -5.64 -9.65 6.54
C ALA A 42 -5.85 -10.08 5.08
N VAL A 43 -6.84 -9.50 4.43
CA VAL A 43 -7.10 -9.67 3.00
C VAL A 43 -5.98 -8.96 2.22
N PRO A 44 -5.23 -9.65 1.35
CA PRO A 44 -4.21 -9.02 0.50
C PRO A 44 -4.86 -8.11 -0.56
N PRO A 45 -4.10 -7.30 -1.31
CA PRO A 45 -4.62 -6.56 -2.45
C PRO A 45 -5.39 -7.49 -3.42
N LEU A 46 -6.53 -7.04 -3.94
CA LEU A 46 -7.44 -7.90 -4.74
C LEU A 46 -7.34 -7.64 -6.24
N SER A 47 -7.29 -6.37 -6.60
CA SER A 47 -7.17 -5.88 -7.96
C SER A 47 -6.66 -4.44 -7.91
N LEU A 48 -6.05 -3.95 -9.00
CA LEU A 48 -5.58 -2.56 -9.06
C LEU A 48 -6.74 -1.58 -8.83
N ASP A 49 -7.92 -1.88 -9.38
CA ASP A 49 -9.11 -1.05 -9.21
C ASP A 49 -9.67 -1.08 -7.78
N ASN A 50 -9.71 -2.24 -7.13
CA ASN A 50 -10.13 -2.34 -5.73
C ASN A 50 -9.19 -1.54 -4.83
N GLU A 51 -7.88 -1.70 -5.00
CA GLU A 51 -6.90 -0.99 -4.18
C GLU A 51 -6.99 0.52 -4.39
N ARG A 52 -7.16 0.95 -5.65
CA ARG A 52 -7.42 2.34 -6.01
C ARG A 52 -8.66 2.88 -5.28
N ARG A 53 -9.79 2.16 -5.31
CA ARG A 53 -11.03 2.55 -4.61
C ARG A 53 -10.85 2.59 -3.09
N ALA A 54 -10.13 1.63 -2.51
CA ALA A 54 -9.87 1.57 -1.07
C ALA A 54 -9.05 2.78 -0.60
N LEU A 55 -7.98 3.11 -1.34
CA LEU A 55 -7.13 4.27 -1.05
C LEU A 55 -7.87 5.59 -1.27
N GLN A 56 -8.67 5.71 -2.32
CA GLN A 56 -9.54 6.87 -2.52
C GLN A 56 -10.52 7.06 -1.35
N HIS A 57 -11.12 5.97 -0.86
CA HIS A 57 -12.03 6.03 0.29
C HIS A 57 -11.29 6.50 1.54
N LEU A 58 -10.11 5.93 1.83
CA LEU A 58 -9.28 6.33 2.98
C LEU A 58 -8.80 7.78 2.86
N GLY A 59 -8.34 8.20 1.68
CA GLY A 59 -7.92 9.58 1.43
C GLY A 59 -9.06 10.59 1.61
N ALA A 60 -10.29 10.22 1.23
CA ALA A 60 -11.47 11.05 1.48
C ALA A 60 -11.79 11.16 2.98
N LEU A 61 -11.72 10.06 3.73
CA LEU A 61 -11.90 10.07 5.19
C LEU A 61 -10.82 10.90 5.89
N ALA A 62 -9.55 10.75 5.47
CA ALA A 62 -8.43 11.54 5.97
C ALA A 62 -8.61 13.03 5.69
N THR A 63 -9.12 13.37 4.50
CA THR A 63 -9.45 14.76 4.13
C THR A 63 -10.52 15.33 5.05
N VAL A 64 -11.61 14.59 5.29
CA VAL A 64 -12.67 15.00 6.23
C VAL A 64 -12.12 15.17 7.65
N GLN A 65 -11.24 14.27 8.10
CA GLN A 65 -10.61 14.38 9.42
C GLN A 65 -9.73 15.63 9.53
N LEU A 66 -8.95 15.96 8.50
CA LEU A 66 -8.11 17.16 8.48
C LEU A 66 -8.93 18.44 8.64
N TYR A 67 -10.13 18.51 8.04
CA TYR A 67 -11.03 19.66 8.18
C TYR A 67 -11.64 19.83 9.58
N GLN A 68 -11.53 18.84 10.46
CA GLN A 68 -12.04 18.94 11.83
C GLN A 68 -11.07 19.64 12.79
N TYR A 69 -9.81 19.80 12.42
CA TYR A 69 -8.84 20.48 13.26
C TYR A 69 -8.93 22.00 13.12
N ALA A 70 -8.76 22.70 14.24
CA ALA A 70 -8.74 24.16 14.26
C ALA A 70 -7.49 24.79 13.62
N THR A 71 -6.42 24.01 13.45
CA THR A 71 -5.13 24.45 12.89
C THR A 71 -4.69 23.49 11.79
N THR A 72 -3.88 23.97 10.85
CA THR A 72 -3.28 23.13 9.81
C THR A 72 -2.01 22.42 10.31
N LEU A 73 -1.52 21.46 9.54
CA LEU A 73 -0.22 20.82 9.80
C LEU A 73 0.93 21.85 9.76
N ALA A 74 0.85 22.83 8.85
CA ALA A 74 1.84 23.90 8.73
C ALA A 74 1.83 24.83 9.96
N ASP A 75 0.65 25.19 10.46
CA ASP A 75 0.52 26.01 11.66
C ASP A 75 1.15 25.32 12.89
N ASP A 76 0.87 24.03 13.07
CA ASP A 76 1.42 23.26 14.19
C ASP A 76 2.95 23.12 14.10
N THR A 77 3.46 22.96 12.88
CA THR A 77 4.90 22.87 12.62
C THR A 77 5.59 24.19 12.93
N ALA A 78 5.06 25.30 12.41
CA ALA A 78 5.57 26.64 12.69
C ALA A 78 5.52 26.99 14.19
N MET A 79 4.45 26.59 14.88
CA MET A 79 4.32 26.81 16.32
C MET A 79 5.40 26.06 17.12
N LEU A 80 5.72 24.82 16.75
CA LEU A 80 6.78 24.04 17.41
C LEU A 80 8.18 24.58 17.10
N GLU A 81 8.40 25.10 15.88
CA GLU A 81 9.68 25.69 15.45
C GLU A 81 9.90 27.11 16.00
N SER A 82 8.82 27.81 16.36
CA SER A 82 8.89 29.21 16.83
C SER A 82 9.65 29.41 18.15
N GLY A 83 9.85 28.35 18.94
CA GLY A 83 10.38 28.44 20.30
C GLY A 83 9.42 29.08 21.31
N ALA A 84 8.17 29.38 20.93
CA ALA A 84 7.17 30.01 21.80
C ALA A 84 6.54 29.04 22.82
N ILE A 85 6.80 27.74 22.69
CA ILE A 85 6.31 26.71 23.61
C ILE A 85 7.50 26.07 24.32
N ASP A 86 7.43 26.01 25.65
CA ASP A 86 8.45 25.34 26.45
C ASP A 86 8.58 23.86 26.04
N PRO A 87 9.80 23.38 25.74
CA PRO A 87 10.05 21.97 25.48
C PRO A 87 9.57 21.10 26.65
N PHE A 88 9.11 19.88 26.34
CA PHE A 88 8.62 18.90 27.32
C PHE A 88 7.40 19.34 28.16
N SER A 89 6.81 20.50 27.88
CA SER A 89 5.54 20.90 28.50
C SER A 89 4.38 20.04 28.00
N ASN A 90 3.31 19.94 28.81
CA ASN A 90 2.07 19.29 28.38
C ASN A 90 1.52 19.89 27.09
N ARG A 91 1.70 21.20 26.90
CA ARG A 91 1.30 21.90 25.67
C ARG A 91 2.11 21.43 24.47
N ALA A 92 3.43 21.31 24.60
CA ALA A 92 4.27 20.77 23.54
C ALA A 92 3.88 19.33 23.19
N GLN A 93 3.68 18.48 24.20
CA GLN A 93 3.29 17.07 23.99
C GLN A 93 1.94 16.95 23.26
N ALA A 94 0.93 17.73 23.68
CA ALA A 94 -0.37 17.75 23.01
C ALA A 94 -0.26 18.22 21.55
N LEU A 95 0.57 19.24 21.28
CA LEU A 95 0.80 19.73 19.92
C LEU A 95 1.53 18.70 19.05
N TYR A 96 2.54 18.02 19.58
CA TYR A 96 3.20 16.91 18.87
C TYR A 96 2.22 15.79 18.52
N PHE A 97 1.32 15.45 19.43
CA PHE A 97 0.31 14.41 19.21
C PHE A 97 -0.66 14.79 18.09
N VAL A 98 -1.28 15.97 18.19
CA VAL A 98 -2.23 16.48 17.17
C VAL A 98 -1.56 16.64 15.81
N ARG A 99 -0.32 17.15 15.78
CA ARG A 99 0.48 17.23 14.55
C ARG A 99 0.70 15.85 13.94
N GLY A 100 1.03 14.84 14.75
CA GLY A 100 1.23 13.46 14.31
C GLY A 100 -0.02 12.85 13.68
N GLU A 101 -1.20 13.06 14.26
CA GLU A 101 -2.47 12.61 13.67
C GLU A 101 -2.73 13.25 12.30
N LYS A 102 -2.44 14.55 12.16
CA LYS A 102 -2.53 15.26 10.88
C LYS A 102 -1.52 14.74 9.85
N GLN A 103 -0.30 14.39 10.28
CA GLN A 103 0.72 13.81 9.40
C GLN A 103 0.25 12.48 8.80
N VAL A 104 -0.36 11.61 9.61
CA VAL A 104 -0.94 10.35 9.13
C VAL A 104 -2.06 10.62 8.11
N CYS A 105 -2.96 11.56 8.39
CA CYS A 105 -4.04 11.91 7.46
C CYS A 105 -3.49 12.48 6.14
N ALA A 106 -2.53 13.41 6.21
CA ALA A 106 -1.91 14.02 5.04
C ALA A 106 -1.18 12.96 4.19
N HIS A 107 -0.51 11.99 4.82
CA HIS A 107 0.11 10.87 4.14
C HIS A 107 -0.91 10.07 3.33
N PHE A 108 -2.03 9.65 3.92
CA PHE A 108 -3.04 8.87 3.19
C PHE A 108 -3.77 9.69 2.12
N GLN A 109 -3.95 11.00 2.32
CA GLN A 109 -4.47 11.88 1.27
C GLN A 109 -3.52 11.94 0.06
N GLN A 110 -2.21 12.05 0.30
CA GLN A 110 -1.20 12.07 -0.76
C GLN A 110 -1.08 10.70 -1.45
N LEU A 111 -1.04 9.61 -0.67
CA LEU A 111 -0.99 8.26 -1.20
C LEU A 111 -2.22 7.97 -2.07
N ALA A 112 -3.41 8.39 -1.67
CA ALA A 112 -4.62 8.22 -2.48
C ALA A 112 -4.53 8.97 -3.82
N HIS A 113 -3.94 10.17 -3.83
CA HIS A 113 -3.72 10.93 -5.06
C HIS A 113 -2.73 10.23 -5.99
N GLU A 114 -1.61 9.76 -5.46
CA GLU A 114 -0.58 9.09 -6.26
C GLU A 114 -1.04 7.72 -6.76
N ALA A 115 -1.68 6.94 -5.89
CA ALA A 115 -2.26 5.65 -6.25
C ALA A 115 -3.32 5.80 -7.34
N GLN A 116 -4.13 6.87 -7.33
CA GLN A 116 -5.09 7.13 -8.40
C GLN A 116 -4.39 7.29 -9.76
N ARG A 117 -3.21 7.90 -9.82
CA ARG A 117 -2.46 8.07 -11.08
C ARG A 117 -1.94 6.74 -11.61
N VAL A 118 -1.35 5.92 -10.74
CA VAL A 118 -0.64 4.70 -11.14
C VAL A 118 -1.58 3.51 -11.29
N LEU A 119 -2.47 3.28 -10.32
CA LEU A 119 -3.34 2.10 -10.30
C LEU A 119 -4.51 2.18 -11.30
N SER A 120 -4.70 3.33 -11.96
CA SER A 120 -5.64 3.47 -13.08
C SER A 120 -5.04 3.03 -14.42
N LEU A 121 -3.73 2.78 -14.48
CA LEU A 121 -3.07 2.34 -15.71
C LEU A 121 -3.35 0.86 -15.98
N PRO A 122 -3.23 0.41 -17.25
CA PRO A 122 -3.18 -1.01 -17.56
C PRO A 122 -2.08 -1.73 -16.76
N PRO A 123 -2.26 -3.01 -16.36
CA PRO A 123 -1.33 -3.71 -15.47
C PRO A 123 0.15 -3.64 -15.89
N HIS A 124 0.43 -3.79 -17.19
CA HIS A 124 1.80 -3.74 -17.72
C HIS A 124 2.43 -2.34 -17.62
N GLU A 125 1.64 -1.29 -17.83
CA GLU A 125 2.08 0.10 -17.68
C GLU A 125 2.29 0.44 -16.20
N ALA A 126 1.36 0.03 -15.33
CA ALA A 126 1.50 0.19 -13.88
C ALA A 126 2.79 -0.48 -13.36
N ALA A 127 3.09 -1.70 -13.82
CA ALA A 127 4.33 -2.39 -13.49
C ALA A 127 5.57 -1.66 -14.03
N SER A 128 5.52 -1.06 -15.23
CA SER A 128 6.64 -0.27 -15.76
C SER A 128 6.90 0.97 -14.92
N VAL A 129 5.86 1.77 -14.67
CA VAL A 129 5.94 2.97 -13.83
C VAL A 129 6.46 2.62 -12.43
N CYS A 130 6.02 1.49 -11.89
CA CYS A 130 6.47 1.03 -10.58
C CYS A 130 7.97 0.78 -10.51
N ARG A 131 8.53 0.06 -11.49
CA ARG A 131 9.98 -0.17 -11.56
C ARG A 131 10.75 1.14 -11.71
N ASP A 132 10.26 2.03 -12.57
CA ASP A 132 10.97 3.27 -12.90
C ASP A 132 10.92 4.32 -11.78
N MET A 133 9.86 4.31 -10.95
CA MET A 133 9.61 5.40 -9.99
C MET A 133 9.61 4.98 -8.52
N TYR A 134 9.25 3.74 -8.18
CA TYR A 134 8.98 3.36 -6.79
C TYR A 134 9.87 2.23 -6.26
N GLU A 135 10.38 1.34 -7.11
CA GLU A 135 11.13 0.16 -6.68
C GLU A 135 12.43 0.50 -5.93
N ASP A 136 13.15 1.52 -6.39
CA ASP A 136 14.40 1.99 -5.76
C ASP A 136 14.19 3.14 -4.75
N ALA A 137 12.95 3.59 -4.55
CA ALA A 137 12.65 4.71 -3.67
C ALA A 137 12.44 4.23 -2.22
N ASP A 138 13.27 4.73 -1.31
CA ASP A 138 13.26 4.38 0.13
C ASP A 138 12.29 5.26 0.95
N ASP A 139 11.08 5.47 0.43
CA ASP A 139 10.03 6.18 1.14
C ASP A 139 8.76 5.33 1.30
N VAL A 140 8.04 5.56 2.39
CA VAL A 140 6.88 4.75 2.79
C VAL A 140 5.78 4.65 1.73
N MET A 141 5.58 5.69 0.93
CA MET A 141 4.55 5.70 -0.11
C MET A 141 4.98 4.82 -1.28
N SER A 142 6.23 4.98 -1.71
CA SER A 142 6.83 4.16 -2.77
C SER A 142 6.88 2.68 -2.39
N CYS A 143 7.30 2.34 -1.17
CA CYS A 143 7.30 0.96 -0.69
C CYS A 143 5.90 0.32 -0.75
N TYR A 144 4.86 1.06 -0.33
CA TYR A 144 3.49 0.54 -0.39
C TYR A 144 3.01 0.31 -1.84
N LEU A 145 3.26 1.26 -2.75
CA LEU A 145 2.88 1.11 -4.16
C LEU A 145 3.63 -0.06 -4.82
N ALA A 146 4.93 -0.20 -4.53
CA ALA A 146 5.75 -1.30 -5.02
C ALA A 146 5.23 -2.66 -4.54
N ASP A 147 4.92 -2.80 -3.24
CA ASP A 147 4.38 -4.04 -2.68
C ASP A 147 3.03 -4.41 -3.29
N VAL A 148 2.12 -3.44 -3.43
CA VAL A 148 0.79 -3.66 -4.03
C VAL A 148 0.91 -4.10 -5.48
N ILE A 149 1.71 -3.38 -6.29
CA ILE A 149 1.83 -3.65 -7.72
C ILE A 149 2.58 -4.96 -7.95
N GLY A 150 3.66 -5.23 -7.21
CA GLY A 150 4.39 -6.48 -7.27
C GLY A 150 3.54 -7.69 -6.88
N TYR A 151 2.60 -7.52 -5.93
CA TYR A 151 1.65 -8.57 -5.58
C TYR A 151 0.61 -8.85 -6.69
N LEU A 152 0.04 -7.78 -7.26
CA LEU A 152 -1.07 -7.87 -8.20
C LEU A 152 -0.65 -8.13 -9.65
N VAL A 153 0.54 -7.69 -10.02
CA VAL A 153 1.13 -7.83 -11.35
C VAL A 153 2.50 -8.47 -11.18
N PRO A 154 2.57 -9.77 -10.81
CA PRO A 154 3.84 -10.46 -10.71
C PRO A 154 4.58 -10.34 -12.03
N ALA A 155 5.90 -10.12 -11.98
CA ALA A 155 6.71 -10.25 -13.17
C ALA A 155 6.40 -11.60 -13.81
N SER A 156 5.98 -11.60 -15.08
CA SER A 156 5.85 -12.83 -15.86
C SER A 156 7.16 -13.58 -15.68
N HIS A 157 7.15 -14.72 -14.97
CA HIS A 157 8.31 -15.60 -14.96
C HIS A 157 8.68 -15.83 -16.41
N ASN A 158 9.86 -15.39 -16.82
CA ASN A 158 10.39 -15.66 -18.14
C ASN A 158 10.30 -17.17 -18.34
N LYS A 159 9.46 -17.62 -19.27
CA LYS A 159 9.34 -19.03 -19.70
C LYS A 159 10.63 -19.60 -20.31
N GLN A 160 11.79 -18.99 -20.08
CA GLN A 160 13.08 -19.43 -20.59
C GLN A 160 13.81 -20.42 -19.68
N ASP A 161 13.41 -20.55 -18.41
CA ASP A 161 14.06 -21.50 -17.48
C ASP A 161 13.41 -22.91 -17.48
N ASP A 162 12.18 -23.06 -17.97
CA ASP A 162 11.51 -24.37 -18.07
C ASP A 162 11.99 -25.21 -19.27
N GLU A 163 12.53 -24.58 -20.33
CA GLU A 163 13.11 -25.33 -21.47
C GLU A 163 14.49 -25.93 -21.16
N LEU A 164 15.23 -25.38 -20.19
CA LEU A 164 16.55 -25.91 -19.82
C LEU A 164 16.45 -27.18 -18.94
N VAL A 165 15.34 -27.39 -18.24
CA VAL A 165 15.09 -28.62 -17.47
C VAL A 165 14.58 -29.76 -18.37
N GLY A 166 13.84 -29.44 -19.44
CA GLY A 166 13.32 -30.42 -20.39
C GLY A 166 14.36 -31.06 -21.31
N VAL A 167 15.48 -30.39 -21.58
CA VAL A 167 16.54 -30.91 -22.48
C VAL A 167 17.44 -31.93 -21.78
N HIS A 168 17.57 -31.87 -20.45
CA HIS A 168 18.40 -32.84 -19.70
C HIS A 168 17.73 -34.21 -19.47
N ALA A 169 16.40 -34.33 -19.65
CA ALA A 169 15.68 -35.58 -19.44
C ALA A 169 15.60 -36.49 -20.68
N ALA A 170 16.05 -36.04 -21.86
CA ALA A 170 15.90 -36.77 -23.12
C ALA A 170 17.14 -37.56 -23.59
N SER A 171 18.20 -37.67 -22.77
CA SER A 171 19.45 -38.36 -23.14
C SER A 171 19.74 -39.59 -22.27
N THR A 172 18.81 -40.54 -22.17
CA THR A 172 19.12 -41.89 -21.63
C THR A 172 18.17 -42.96 -22.17
N THR A 173 18.19 -43.24 -23.47
CA THR A 173 17.79 -44.56 -23.99
C THR A 173 18.38 -44.76 -25.38
N THR A 174 19.47 -45.52 -25.49
CA THR A 174 19.72 -46.51 -26.55
C THR A 174 21.07 -47.17 -26.32
N ALA A 175 21.07 -48.48 -26.04
CA ALA A 175 22.00 -49.49 -26.57
C ALA A 175 22.14 -50.65 -25.57
N ASN A 176 21.34 -51.70 -25.77
CA ASN A 176 21.76 -53.06 -25.50
C ASN A 176 20.95 -53.96 -26.41
N ASP A 177 21.54 -54.29 -27.56
CA ASP A 177 21.20 -55.46 -28.33
C ASP A 177 22.48 -55.98 -29.00
N VAL A 178 22.65 -57.30 -28.84
CA VAL A 178 23.72 -58.23 -29.29
C VAL A 178 24.95 -58.36 -28.37
#